data_AF-A0A941GWS2-F1
#
_entry.id   AF-A0A941GWS2-F1
#
_cell.length_a   1.000
_cell.length_b   1.000
_cell.length_c   1.000
_cell.angle_alpha   90.00
_cell.angle_beta   90.00
_cell.angle_gamma   90.00
#
_symmetry.space_group_name_H-M   'P 1'
#
loop_
_entity.id
_entity.type
_entity.pdbx_description
1 polymer ?
#
loop_
_entity_poly.entity_id
_entity_poly.type
_entity_poly.pdbx_seq_one_letter_code
_entity_poly.pdbx_strand_id
1 'polypeptide(L)'
;MTKISGKMTLTFNPEKYKEVLIKYQPKLIKTEAENEQALAIIEELMHKKHRSPEETELYQLLIILVEKFEQEYYLSGETAREHPNFFCSASILLANNHLAR
;
A
#
# COMPACT_ATOMS: atom_id res chain seq x y z
N MET A 1 16.51 36.33 21.46
CA MET A 1 15.46 35.29 21.40
C MET A 1 15.11 35.04 19.94
N THR A 2 15.88 34.20 19.25
CA THR A 2 15.65 33.91 17.82
C THR A 2 14.70 32.72 17.69
N LYS A 3 13.48 33.04 17.28
CA LYS A 3 12.37 32.11 17.02
C LYS A 3 12.74 31.31 15.77
N ILE A 4 13.19 30.07 15.95
CA ILE A 4 13.50 29.16 14.83
C ILE A 4 12.16 28.70 14.25
N SER A 5 11.75 29.35 13.15
CA SER A 5 10.63 28.89 12.34
C SER A 5 11.05 27.58 11.67
N GLY A 6 10.69 26.45 12.27
CA GLY A 6 10.97 25.12 11.74
C GLY A 6 10.36 24.95 10.36
N LYS A 7 11.21 24.94 9.32
CA LYS A 7 10.85 24.47 7.99
C LYS A 7 10.53 22.99 8.12
N MET A 8 9.24 22.61 8.04
CA MET A 8 8.86 21.20 7.98
C MET A 8 9.43 20.61 6.69
N THR A 9 10.57 19.93 6.78
CA THR A 9 11.13 19.19 5.66
C THR A 9 10.28 17.96 5.41
N LEU A 10 9.71 17.85 4.22
CA LEU A 10 8.98 16.68 3.67
C LEU A 10 9.94 15.50 3.38
N THR A 11 10.90 15.28 4.26
CA THR A 11 11.94 14.26 4.12
C THR A 11 11.49 12.98 4.80
N PHE A 12 11.69 11.84 4.14
CA PHE A 12 11.43 10.51 4.70
C PHE A 12 12.15 10.33 6.04
N ASN A 13 11.42 9.87 7.05
CA ASN A 13 11.93 9.63 8.39
C ASN A 13 11.87 8.13 8.74
N PRO A 14 13.03 7.46 8.90
CA PRO A 14 13.08 6.04 9.24
C PRO A 14 12.36 5.65 10.54
N GLU A 15 12.38 6.51 11.57
CA GLU A 15 11.70 6.23 12.84
C GLU A 15 10.19 6.27 12.68
N LYS A 16 9.67 7.23 11.89
CA LYS A 16 8.24 7.26 11.53
C LYS A 16 7.85 6.06 10.67
N TYR A 17 8.73 5.62 9.77
CA TYR A 17 8.46 4.44 8.97
C TYR A 17 8.41 3.19 9.83
N LYS A 18 9.28 3.08 10.83
CA LYS A 18 9.21 2.02 11.85
C LYS A 18 7.88 2.03 12.60
N GLU A 19 7.36 3.19 13.00
CA GLU A 19 6.04 3.30 13.63
C GLU A 19 4.92 2.82 12.68
N VAL A 20 4.97 3.21 11.41
CA VAL A 20 4.04 2.75 10.37
C VAL A 20 4.12 1.22 10.21
N LEU A 21 5.31 0.64 10.16
CA LEU A 21 5.50 -0.81 10.06
C LEU A 21 5.00 -1.55 11.31
N ILE A 22 5.21 -0.99 12.51
CA ILE A 22 4.68 -1.56 13.75
C ILE A 22 3.14 -1.50 13.77
N LYS A 23 2.54 -0.43 13.25
CA LYS A 23 1.08 -0.27 13.19
C LYS A 23 0.44 -1.31 12.28
N TYR A 24 0.91 -1.43 11.05
CA TYR A 24 0.24 -2.24 10.02
C TYR A 24 0.80 -3.66 9.86
N GLN A 25 2.01 -3.91 10.39
CA GLN A 25 2.67 -5.23 10.42
C GLN A 25 2.57 -5.99 9.08
N PRO A 26 3.03 -5.40 7.95
CA PRO A 26 2.94 -6.05 6.65
C PRO A 26 3.70 -7.37 6.65
N LYS A 27 3.12 -8.39 6.03
CA LYS A 27 3.69 -9.74 5.92
C LYS A 27 3.53 -10.26 4.50
N LEU A 28 4.32 -11.27 4.15
CA LEU A 28 4.10 -12.03 2.92
C LEU A 28 2.68 -12.61 2.92
N ILE A 29 1.96 -12.40 1.82
CA ILE A 29 0.60 -12.88 1.61
C ILE A 29 0.68 -14.29 1.02
N LYS A 30 0.02 -15.25 1.65
CA LYS A 30 0.01 -16.67 1.23
C LYS A 30 -1.39 -17.22 1.06
N THR A 31 -2.39 -16.52 1.58
CA THR A 31 -3.79 -16.91 1.59
C THR A 31 -4.67 -15.76 1.12
N GLU A 32 -5.87 -16.08 0.64
CA GLU A 32 -6.85 -15.08 0.22
C GLU A 32 -7.28 -14.16 1.37
N ALA A 33 -7.45 -14.69 2.59
CA ALA A 33 -7.77 -13.88 3.76
C ALA A 33 -6.68 -12.84 4.10
N GLU A 34 -5.39 -13.20 3.93
CA GLU A 34 -4.29 -12.25 4.08
C GLU A 34 -4.29 -11.20 2.96
N ASN A 35 -4.71 -11.58 1.75
CA ASN A 35 -4.85 -10.67 0.62
C ASN A 35 -5.96 -9.64 0.88
N GLU A 36 -7.13 -10.07 1.35
CA GLU A 36 -8.24 -9.19 1.73
C GLU A 36 -7.84 -8.21 2.84
N GLN A 37 -7.08 -8.65 3.84
CA GLN A 37 -6.55 -7.77 4.88
C GLN A 37 -5.60 -6.71 4.31
N ALA A 38 -4.69 -7.10 3.41
CA ALA A 38 -3.80 -6.16 2.75
C ALA A 38 -4.56 -5.14 1.89
N LEU A 39 -5.58 -5.59 1.14
CA LEU A 39 -6.45 -4.73 0.34
C LEU A 39 -7.21 -3.71 1.20
N ALA A 40 -7.73 -4.12 2.36
CA ALA A 40 -8.41 -3.19 3.28
C ALA A 40 -7.47 -2.08 3.79
N ILE A 41 -6.20 -2.40 4.06
CA ILE A 41 -5.19 -1.39 4.45
C ILE A 41 -4.86 -0.47 3.28
N ILE A 42 -4.72 -1.02 2.07
CA ILE A 42 -4.50 -0.23 0.85
C ILE A 42 -5.67 0.75 0.66
N GLU A 43 -6.92 0.31 0.81
CA GLU A 43 -8.11 1.15 0.72
C GLU A 43 -8.12 2.26 1.79
N GLU A 44 -7.82 1.94 3.05
CA GLU A 44 -7.65 2.94 4.13
C GLU A 44 -6.63 4.02 3.73
N LEU A 45 -5.45 3.60 3.26
CA LEU A 45 -4.38 4.50 2.85
C LEU A 45 -4.77 5.29 1.59
N MET A 46 -5.54 4.71 0.67
CA MET A 46 -6.02 5.34 -0.57
C MET A 46 -6.93 6.53 -0.29
N HIS A 47 -7.85 6.40 0.66
CA HIS A 47 -8.79 7.47 1.01
C HIS A 47 -8.21 8.52 1.97
N LYS A 48 -6.96 8.35 2.42
CA LYS A 48 -6.31 9.28 3.33
C LYS A 48 -5.91 10.58 2.62
N LYS A 49 -6.50 11.71 3.02
CA LYS A 49 -6.26 13.05 2.43
C LYS A 49 -4.80 13.51 2.45
N HIS A 50 -4.06 13.16 3.50
CA HIS A 50 -2.65 13.53 3.68
C HIS A 50 -1.87 12.30 4.10
N ARG A 51 -1.41 11.53 3.11
CA ARG A 51 -0.52 10.40 3.32
C ARG A 51 0.91 10.90 3.53
N SER A 52 1.58 10.44 4.59
CA SER A 52 2.98 10.79 4.79
C SER A 52 3.88 10.07 3.78
N PRO A 53 5.14 10.48 3.59
CA PRO A 53 6.11 9.73 2.79
C PRO A 53 6.24 8.27 3.25
N GLU A 54 6.22 8.04 4.57
CA GLU A 54 6.33 6.71 5.16
C GLU A 54 5.10 5.83 4.91
N GLU A 55 3.91 6.41 5.00
CA GLU A 55 2.66 5.72 4.66
C GLU A 55 2.56 5.45 3.15
N THR A 56 3.14 6.32 2.33
CA THR A 56 3.24 6.14 0.88
C THR A 56 4.18 4.99 0.54
N GLU A 57 5.27 4.83 1.28
CA GLU A 57 6.19 3.70 1.14
C GLU A 57 5.51 2.38 1.55
N LEU A 58 4.80 2.36 2.68
CA LEU A 58 4.01 1.19 3.08
C LEU A 58 2.94 0.83 2.05
N TYR A 59 2.23 1.83 1.52
CA TYR A 59 1.21 1.62 0.50
C TYR A 59 1.78 0.93 -0.75
N GLN A 60 2.92 1.40 -1.24
CA GLN A 60 3.63 0.76 -2.36
C GLN A 60 4.08 -0.66 -2.04
N LEU A 61 4.62 -0.88 -0.83
CA LEU A 61 5.01 -2.22 -0.37
C LEU A 61 3.83 -3.19 -0.38
N LEU A 62 2.67 -2.78 0.15
CA LEU A 62 1.47 -3.62 0.19
C LEU A 62 0.96 -3.95 -1.22
N ILE A 63 1.01 -3.00 -2.15
CA ILE A 63 0.66 -3.26 -3.57
C ILE A 63 1.54 -4.37 -4.14
N ILE A 64 2.86 -4.28 -3.98
CA ILE A 64 3.80 -5.29 -4.50
C ILE A 64 3.53 -6.67 -3.88
N LEU A 65 3.19 -6.72 -2.58
CA LEU A 65 2.86 -7.98 -1.90
C LEU A 65 1.59 -8.62 -2.44
N VAL A 66 0.54 -7.82 -2.67
CA VAL A 66 -0.73 -8.25 -3.28
C VAL A 66 -0.51 -8.74 -4.70
N GLU A 67 0.18 -7.96 -5.54
CA GLU A 67 0.47 -8.32 -6.93
C GLU A 67 1.22 -9.64 -7.04
N LYS A 68 2.25 -9.82 -6.19
CA LYS A 68 3.01 -11.07 -6.15
C LYS A 68 2.09 -12.25 -5.80
N PHE A 69 1.25 -12.11 -4.77
CA PHE A 69 0.32 -13.17 -4.39
C PHE A 69 -0.68 -13.46 -5.51
N GLU A 70 -1.29 -12.44 -6.11
CA GLU A 70 -2.28 -12.61 -7.18
C GLU A 70 -1.67 -13.30 -8.41
N GLN A 71 -0.44 -12.95 -8.78
CA GLN A 71 0.28 -13.60 -9.87
C GLN A 71 0.59 -15.07 -9.54
N GLU A 72 1.07 -15.36 -8.34
CA GLU A 72 1.41 -16.74 -7.97
C GLU A 72 0.15 -17.60 -7.79
N TYR A 73 -0.92 -17.06 -7.21
CA TYR A 73 -2.10 -17.80 -6.79
C TYR A 73 -3.19 -17.89 -7.87
N TYR A 74 -3.54 -16.77 -8.51
CA TYR A 74 -4.63 -16.72 -9.48
C TYR A 74 -4.19 -16.90 -10.93
N LEU A 75 -2.96 -16.51 -11.31
CA LEU A 75 -2.47 -16.76 -12.68
C LEU A 75 -1.90 -18.18 -12.85
N SER A 76 -1.39 -18.80 -11.79
CA SER A 76 -0.92 -20.20 -11.85
C SER A 76 -2.05 -21.23 -11.74
N GLY A 77 -3.23 -20.81 -11.28
CA GLY A 77 -4.45 -21.63 -11.19
C GLY A 77 -5.43 -21.32 -12.32
N GLU A 78 -6.21 -22.31 -12.75
CA GLU A 78 -7.25 -22.18 -13.79
C GLU A 78 -8.40 -21.20 -13.42
N THR A 79 -8.36 -20.62 -12.22
CA THR A 79 -9.37 -19.76 -11.59
C THR A 79 -9.26 -18.28 -11.97
N ALA A 80 -8.35 -17.90 -12.86
CA ALA A 80 -8.12 -16.52 -13.34
C ALA A 80 -9.36 -15.83 -13.94
N ARG A 81 -10.41 -16.58 -14.28
CA ARG A 81 -11.56 -16.07 -15.05
C ARG A 81 -12.77 -15.63 -14.22
N GLU A 82 -12.82 -15.92 -12.92
CA GLU A 82 -14.06 -15.74 -12.15
C GLU A 82 -13.92 -14.90 -10.88
N HIS A 83 -12.71 -14.48 -10.48
CA HIS A 83 -12.53 -13.72 -9.25
C HIS A 83 -12.57 -12.20 -9.52
N PRO A 84 -13.60 -11.47 -9.05
CA PRO A 84 -13.68 -10.02 -9.22
C PRO A 84 -12.49 -9.27 -8.57
N ASN A 85 -11.82 -9.89 -7.59
CA ASN A 85 -10.62 -9.34 -6.94
C ASN A 85 -9.36 -9.41 -7.81
N PHE A 86 -9.35 -10.22 -8.88
CA PHE A 86 -8.19 -10.32 -9.80
C PHE A 86 -7.87 -9.00 -10.53
N PHE A 87 -8.87 -8.11 -10.65
CA PHE A 87 -8.71 -6.79 -11.29
C PHE A 87 -8.34 -5.66 -10.31
N CYS A 88 -8.16 -5.96 -9.01
CA CYS A 88 -7.92 -4.92 -8.01
C CYS A 88 -6.54 -4.27 -8.19
N SER A 89 -5.47 -5.04 -8.47
CA SER A 89 -4.13 -4.50 -8.76
C SER A 89 -4.11 -3.55 -9.98
N ALA A 90 -4.79 -3.92 -11.07
CA ALA A 90 -4.89 -3.08 -12.27
C ALA A 90 -5.62 -1.75 -12.02
N SER A 91 -6.65 -1.75 -11.19
CA SER A 91 -7.44 -0.55 -10.85
C SER A 91 -6.72 0.33 -9.82
N ILE A 92 -5.99 -0.25 -8.87
CA ILE A 92 -5.16 0.47 -7.89
C ILE A 92 -4.03 1.23 -8.60
N LEU A 93 -3.36 0.62 -9.60
CA LEU A 93 -2.34 1.31 -10.40
C LEU A 93 -2.92 2.48 -11.21
N LEU A 94 -4.09 2.29 -11.84
CA LEU A 94 -4.75 3.35 -12.62
C LEU A 94 -5.15 4.56 -11.77
N ALA A 95 -5.57 4.34 -10.51
CA ALA A 95 -5.89 5.42 -9.58
C ALA A 95 -4.65 6.25 -9.19
N ASN A 96 -3.47 5.62 -9.05
CA ASN A 96 -2.25 6.32 -8.66
C ASN A 96 -1.67 7.22 -9.78
N ASN A 97 -1.98 6.94 -11.06
CA ASN A 97 -1.54 7.80 -12.17
C ASN A 97 -2.25 9.16 -12.20
N HIS A 98 -3.39 9.31 -11.52
CA HIS A 98 -4.18 10.54 -11.51
C HIS A 98 -3.86 11.48 -10.32
N LEU A 99 -3.10 11.01 -9.33
CA LEU A 99 -2.69 11.79 -8.14
C LEU A 99 -1.23 12.30 -8.22
N ALA A 100 -0.50 11.94 -9.28
CA ALA A 100 0.86 12.41 -9.56
C ALA A 100 0.89 13.67 -10.46
N ARG A 101 -0.18 14.47 -10.50
CA ARG A 101 -0.26 15.76 -11.20
C ARG A 101 -0.73 16.87 -10.28
#